data_AF-A0A8S0UD63-F1
#
_entry.id   AF-A0A8S0UD63-F1
#
_cell.length_a   1.000
_cell.length_b   1.000
_cell.length_c   1.000
_cell.angle_alpha   90.00
_cell.angle_beta   90.00
_cell.angle_gamma   90.00
#
_symmetry.space_group_name_H-M   'P 1'
#
loop_
_entity.id
_entity.type
_entity.pdbx_description
1 polymer ?
#
loop_
_entity_poly.entity_id
_entity_poly.type
_entity_poly.pdbx_seq_one_letter_code
_entity_poly.pdbx_strand_id
1 'polypeptide(L)'
;MLNGIRRRKQLKWESEDDKLLVIMCNSKAIPITLQPFIFEIFSFVPIKKLSLAVKFAPVGLTNMFNSEGTIEGLVYSETSVGIELKGEGNFSAYSSISPKKCYLNGAEVGFNWSENGK
;
A
#
# COMPACT_ATOMS: atom_id res chain seq x y z
N MET A 1 3.85 21.95 -26.54
CA MET A 1 4.57 21.48 -25.32
C MET A 1 3.54 21.17 -24.24
N LEU A 2 3.22 19.90 -23.99
CA LEU A 2 2.31 19.50 -22.91
C LEU A 2 3.12 19.35 -21.62
N ASN A 3 3.17 20.42 -20.82
CA ASN A 3 3.68 20.40 -19.47
C ASN A 3 2.71 19.62 -18.58
N GLY A 4 3.21 18.64 -17.80
CA GLY A 4 2.64 18.37 -16.49
C GLY A 4 1.88 17.05 -16.25
N ILE A 5 2.05 15.98 -17.03
CA ILE A 5 1.61 14.65 -16.54
C ILE A 5 2.58 14.21 -15.43
N ARG A 6 2.21 14.49 -14.18
CA ARG A 6 2.93 14.01 -12.99
C ARG A 6 2.80 12.48 -12.95
N ARG A 7 3.81 11.78 -13.48
CA ARG A 7 3.88 10.31 -13.55
C ARG A 7 3.82 9.72 -12.14
N ARG A 8 2.68 9.16 -11.72
CA ARG A 8 2.49 8.55 -10.39
C ARG A 8 2.85 7.07 -10.43
N LYS A 9 3.69 6.63 -9.50
CA LYS A 9 3.95 5.20 -9.24
C LYS A 9 2.82 4.66 -8.37
N GLN A 10 2.36 3.46 -8.67
CA GLN A 10 1.28 2.81 -7.94
C GLN A 10 1.71 1.41 -7.53
N LEU A 11 1.11 0.90 -6.47
CA LEU A 11 1.14 -0.51 -6.13
C LEU A 11 -0.15 -1.15 -6.59
N LYS A 12 -0.06 -2.37 -7.07
CA LYS A 12 -1.19 -3.29 -7.15
C LYS A 12 -1.05 -4.25 -5.97
N TRP A 13 -2.08 -4.33 -5.15
CA TRP A 13 -2.25 -5.38 -4.16
C TRP A 13 -3.37 -6.31 -4.61
N GLU A 14 -3.15 -7.60 -4.43
CA GLU A 14 -4.09 -8.67 -4.74
C GLU A 14 -4.42 -9.40 -3.44
N SER A 15 -5.69 -9.34 -3.07
CA SER A 15 -6.16 -9.77 -1.75
C SER A 15 -6.07 -11.28 -1.52
N GLU A 16 -6.35 -12.07 -2.56
CA GLU A 16 -6.44 -13.53 -2.46
C GLU A 16 -5.06 -14.19 -2.38
N ASP A 17 -4.10 -13.73 -3.20
CA ASP A 17 -2.71 -14.23 -3.22
C ASP A 17 -1.75 -13.47 -2.30
N ASP A 18 -2.27 -12.48 -1.56
CA ASP A 18 -1.50 -11.54 -0.75
C ASP A 18 -0.28 -10.94 -1.47
N LYS A 19 -0.46 -10.64 -2.76
CA LYS A 19 0.64 -10.32 -3.66
C LYS A 19 0.75 -8.81 -3.87
N LEU A 20 1.94 -8.27 -3.63
CA LEU A 20 2.28 -6.89 -3.96
C LEU A 20 3.08 -6.82 -5.26
N LEU A 21 2.62 -5.95 -6.16
CA LEU A 21 3.30 -5.63 -7.41
C LEU A 21 3.49 -4.12 -7.53
N VAL A 22 4.73 -3.68 -7.74
CA VAL A 22 5.03 -2.27 -8.02
C VAL A 22 4.77 -2.00 -9.51
N ILE A 23 3.78 -1.16 -9.80
CA ILE A 23 3.43 -0.77 -11.17
C ILE A 23 4.05 0.60 -11.49
N MET A 24 4.79 0.63 -12.59
CA MET A 24 5.40 1.82 -13.16
C MET A 24 4.64 2.26 -14.42
N CYS A 25 4.76 3.52 -14.80
CA CYS A 25 4.07 4.04 -15.99
C CYS A 25 4.52 3.39 -17.32
N ASN A 26 5.63 2.65 -17.31
CA ASN A 26 6.14 1.88 -18.44
C ASN A 26 5.97 0.36 -18.24
N SER A 27 5.22 -0.07 -17.22
CA SER A 27 4.85 -1.47 -17.05
C SER A 27 4.02 -1.92 -18.25
N LYS A 28 4.25 -3.13 -18.71
CA LYS A 28 3.39 -3.77 -19.72
C LYS A 28 1.98 -3.92 -19.16
N ALA A 29 0.99 -3.95 -20.05
CA ALA A 29 -0.38 -4.28 -19.67
C ALA A 29 -0.39 -5.62 -18.91
N ILE A 30 -1.12 -5.66 -17.80
CA ILE A 30 -1.29 -6.87 -17.01
C ILE A 30 -2.55 -7.54 -17.53
N PRO A 31 -2.44 -8.69 -18.24
CA PRO A 31 -3.63 -9.42 -18.66
C PRO A 31 -4.34 -9.97 -17.42
N ILE A 32 -5.65 -9.79 -17.35
CA ILE A 32 -6.52 -10.32 -16.29
C ILE A 32 -7.56 -11.19 -16.99
N THR A 33 -7.79 -12.39 -16.48
CA THR A 33 -8.80 -13.32 -17.01
C THR A 33 -9.64 -13.81 -15.84
N LEU A 34 -10.91 -13.43 -15.82
CA LEU A 34 -11.86 -13.85 -14.80
C LEU A 34 -12.68 -15.04 -15.30
N GLN A 35 -12.89 -16.04 -14.45
CA GLN A 35 -13.84 -17.11 -14.74
C GLN A 35 -15.28 -16.64 -14.53
N PRO A 36 -16.27 -17.28 -15.19
CA PRO A 36 -17.68 -16.97 -14.94
C PRO A 36 -18.03 -17.10 -13.45
N PHE A 37 -18.75 -16.10 -12.92
CA PHE A 37 -19.19 -16.04 -11.52
C PHE A 37 -18.08 -15.90 -10.45
N ILE A 38 -16.84 -15.55 -10.85
CA ILE A 38 -15.74 -15.25 -9.93
C ILE A 38 -15.40 -13.75 -9.99
N PHE A 39 -14.92 -13.20 -8.88
CA PHE A 39 -14.38 -11.84 -8.81
C PHE A 39 -12.98 -11.87 -8.19
N GLU A 40 -12.13 -10.92 -8.60
CA GLU A 40 -10.84 -10.65 -8.00
C GLU A 40 -10.83 -9.18 -7.55
N ILE A 41 -10.26 -8.90 -6.37
CA ILE A 41 -10.15 -7.54 -5.84
C ILE A 41 -8.71 -7.06 -5.93
N PHE A 42 -8.55 -5.97 -6.66
CA PHE A 42 -7.28 -5.27 -6.83
C PHE A 42 -7.34 -3.88 -6.23
N SER A 43 -6.38 -3.57 -5.36
CA SER A 43 -6.21 -2.24 -4.77
C SER A 43 -5.03 -1.53 -5.42
N PHE A 44 -5.23 -0.26 -5.78
CA PHE A 44 -4.23 0.56 -6.47
C PHE A 44 -3.81 1.75 -5.62
N VAL A 45 -2.80 1.53 -4.78
CA VAL A 45 -2.34 2.55 -3.83
C VAL A 45 -1.24 3.42 -4.47
N PRO A 46 -1.31 4.76 -4.40
CA PRO A 46 -0.21 5.62 -4.82
C PRO A 46 1.01 5.48 -3.89
N ILE A 47 2.20 5.30 -4.48
CA ILE A 47 3.45 5.29 -3.71
C ILE A 47 3.92 6.73 -3.45
N LYS A 48 4.10 7.06 -2.17
CA LYS A 48 4.70 8.31 -1.70
C LYS A 48 6.19 8.11 -1.42
N LYS A 49 7.02 9.08 -1.81
CA LYS A 49 8.42 9.16 -1.33
C LYS A 49 8.42 9.96 -0.03
N LEU A 50 8.87 9.35 1.06
CA LEU A 50 9.05 10.03 2.36
C LEU A 50 10.39 10.78 2.39
N SER A 51 11.43 10.12 1.87
CA SER A 51 12.77 10.67 1.70
C SER A 51 13.35 10.20 0.36
N LEU A 52 14.62 10.53 0.09
CA LEU A 52 15.32 10.01 -1.09
C LEU A 52 15.41 8.48 -1.10
N ALA A 53 15.46 7.85 0.08
CA ALA A 53 15.64 6.42 0.24
C ALA A 53 14.33 5.65 0.44
N VAL A 54 13.32 6.25 1.09
CA VAL A 54 12.12 5.54 1.53
C VAL A 54 10.92 5.87 0.67
N LYS A 55 10.27 4.81 0.16
CA LYS A 55 8.98 4.84 -0.50
C LYS A 55 7.97 4.12 0.38
N PHE A 56 6.78 4.66 0.49
CA PHE A 56 5.71 4.13 1.34
C PHE A 56 4.36 4.20 0.62
N ALA A 57 3.48 3.25 0.89
CA ALA A 57 2.09 3.32 0.46
C ALA A 57 1.21 2.51 1.43
N PRO A 58 0.13 3.09 1.99
CA PRO A 58 -0.75 2.36 2.89
C PRO A 58 -1.77 1.51 2.12
N VAL A 59 -1.96 0.24 2.50
CA VAL A 59 -3.01 -0.61 1.92
C VAL A 59 -4.31 -0.51 2.73
N GLY A 60 -4.19 -0.42 4.06
CA GLY A 60 -5.33 -0.37 4.99
C GLY A 60 -5.55 -1.71 5.69
N LEU A 61 -6.77 -1.95 6.20
CA LEU A 61 -7.14 -3.21 6.85
C LEU A 61 -7.44 -4.29 5.79
N THR A 62 -6.63 -5.35 5.73
CA THR A 62 -6.69 -6.36 4.65
C THR A 62 -7.83 -7.36 4.78
N ASN A 63 -8.49 -7.41 5.94
CA ASN A 63 -9.70 -8.17 6.16
C ASN A 63 -10.96 -7.46 5.63
N MET A 64 -10.83 -6.29 5.00
CA MET A 64 -11.93 -5.52 4.43
C MET A 64 -11.84 -5.51 2.90
N PHE A 65 -12.97 -5.65 2.20
CA PHE A 65 -12.99 -5.60 0.72
C PHE A 65 -12.58 -4.22 0.17
N ASN A 66 -12.83 -3.16 0.94
CA ASN A 66 -12.37 -1.81 0.67
C ASN A 66 -11.29 -1.41 1.70
N SER A 67 -10.15 -2.10 1.67
CA SER A 67 -9.04 -1.90 2.61
C SER A 67 -8.63 -0.42 2.70
N GLU A 68 -8.44 0.22 1.55
CA GLU A 68 -8.00 1.62 1.49
C GLU A 68 -9.06 2.58 2.08
N GLY A 69 -10.35 2.24 1.96
CA GLY A 69 -11.45 2.98 2.54
C GLY A 69 -11.53 2.95 4.07
N THR A 70 -10.69 2.14 4.72
CA THR A 70 -10.54 2.15 6.19
C THR A 70 -9.64 3.27 6.69
N ILE A 71 -8.86 3.91 5.81
CA ILE A 71 -7.94 4.98 6.19
C ILE A 71 -8.73 6.30 6.33
N GLU A 72 -8.92 6.77 7.57
CA GLU A 72 -9.60 8.05 7.85
C GLU A 72 -8.60 9.22 7.88
N GLY A 73 -7.34 8.95 8.26
CA GLY A 73 -6.31 9.97 8.39
C GLY A 73 -4.93 9.45 7.98
N LEU A 74 -4.13 10.32 7.34
CA LEU A 74 -2.80 9.98 6.87
C LEU A 74 -1.86 11.18 6.97
N VAL A 75 -0.84 11.07 7.81
CA VAL A 75 0.15 12.12 8.07
C VAL A 75 1.53 11.60 7.71
N TYR A 76 2.24 12.36 6.89
CA TYR A 76 3.59 12.04 6.45
C TYR A 76 4.60 12.97 7.11
N SER A 77 5.61 12.38 7.74
CA SER A 77 6.82 13.03 8.24
C SER A 77 8.04 12.55 7.43
N GLU A 78 9.20 13.18 7.63
CA GLU A 78 10.42 12.79 6.92
C GLU A 78 10.85 11.34 7.20
N THR A 79 10.54 10.85 8.41
CA THR A 79 11.01 9.55 8.92
C THR A 79 9.90 8.62 9.38
N SER A 80 8.65 9.06 9.38
CA SER A 80 7.52 8.28 9.89
C SER A 80 6.23 8.57 9.12
N VAL A 81 5.27 7.68 9.27
CA VAL A 81 3.92 7.82 8.73
C VAL A 81 2.94 7.54 9.86
N GLY A 82 2.05 8.50 10.12
CA GLY A 82 0.90 8.33 11.02
C GLY A 82 -0.33 7.96 10.21
N ILE A 83 -1.09 6.97 10.68
CA ILE A 83 -2.26 6.45 10.00
C ILE A 83 -3.39 6.30 11.01
N GLU A 84 -4.53 6.87 10.70
CA GLU A 84 -5.78 6.66 11.45
C GLU A 84 -6.67 5.72 10.64
N LEU A 85 -7.14 4.67 11.29
CA LEU A 85 -7.92 3.61 10.67
C LEU A 85 -9.29 3.49 11.33
N LYS A 86 -10.29 3.14 10.54
CA LYS A 86 -11.62 2.76 11.00
C LYS A 86 -11.82 1.27 10.87
N GLY A 87 -12.28 0.66 11.97
CA GLY A 87 -12.57 -0.77 12.05
C GLY A 87 -11.44 -1.54 12.73
N GLU A 88 -11.48 -2.85 12.59
CA GLU A 88 -10.57 -3.77 13.28
C GLU A 88 -10.00 -4.80 12.29
N GLY A 89 -8.78 -5.26 12.55
CA GLY A 89 -8.14 -6.34 11.81
C GLY A 89 -6.67 -6.08 11.49
N ASN A 90 -6.17 -6.73 10.45
CA ASN A 90 -4.75 -6.69 10.10
C ASN A 90 -4.45 -5.51 9.18
N PHE A 91 -3.67 -4.57 9.67
CA PHE A 91 -3.16 -3.48 8.85
C PHE A 91 -2.00 -3.95 7.96
N SER A 92 -2.01 -3.52 6.69
CA SER A 92 -0.87 -3.69 5.79
C SER A 92 -0.48 -2.39 5.10
N ALA A 93 0.80 -2.27 4.82
CA ALA A 93 1.37 -1.20 4.02
C ALA A 93 2.57 -1.74 3.24
N TYR A 94 2.97 -0.98 2.24
CA TYR A 94 4.25 -1.15 1.57
C TYR A 94 5.25 -0.13 2.12
N SER A 95 6.45 -0.60 2.43
CA SER A 95 7.64 0.21 2.65
C SER A 95 8.82 -0.39 1.88
N SER A 96 9.51 0.43 1.09
CA SER A 96 10.67 -0.03 0.31
C SER A 96 11.88 -0.43 1.16
N ILE A 97 11.86 -0.11 2.46
CA ILE A 97 12.87 -0.47 3.45
C ILE A 97 12.12 -0.93 4.70
N SER A 98 12.64 -1.95 5.39
CA SER A 98 12.07 -2.43 6.65
C SER A 98 11.91 -1.28 7.66
N PRO A 99 10.71 -1.08 8.23
CA PRO A 99 10.52 -0.15 9.34
C PRO A 99 11.46 -0.47 10.51
N LYS A 100 11.81 0.53 11.31
CA LYS A 100 12.58 0.28 12.55
C LYS A 100 11.67 -0.09 13.71
N LYS A 101 10.49 0.54 13.76
CA LYS A 101 9.50 0.43 14.84
C LYS A 101 8.11 0.71 14.27
N CYS A 102 7.11 0.06 14.86
CA CYS A 102 5.70 0.33 14.61
C CYS A 102 5.00 0.60 15.95
N TYR A 103 4.00 1.49 15.92
CA TYR A 103 3.24 1.85 17.10
C TYR A 103 1.76 1.73 16.81
N LEU A 104 1.00 1.18 17.76
CA LEU A 104 -0.46 1.14 17.74
C LEU A 104 -0.97 1.85 18.99
N ASN A 105 -1.71 2.95 18.82
CA ASN A 105 -2.25 3.75 19.92
C ASN A 105 -1.17 4.17 20.96
N GLY A 106 0.03 4.48 20.47
CA GLY A 106 1.17 4.92 21.30
C GLY A 106 2.02 3.79 21.90
N ALA A 107 1.59 2.54 21.82
CA ALA A 107 2.37 1.38 22.28
C ALA A 107 3.19 0.79 21.12
N GLU A 108 4.46 0.45 21.36
CA GLU A 108 5.31 -0.22 20.37
C GLU A 108 4.80 -1.65 20.15
N VAL A 109 4.66 -2.06 18.89
CA VAL A 109 4.18 -3.38 18.49
C VAL A 109 5.12 -4.02 17.48
N GLY A 110 5.12 -5.35 17.46
CA GLY A 110 5.81 -6.10 16.42
C GLY A 110 5.18 -5.88 15.04
N PHE A 111 5.97 -6.07 14.00
CA PHE A 111 5.51 -6.08 12.62
C PHE A 111 6.24 -7.19 11.86
N ASN A 112 5.62 -7.65 10.78
CA ASN A 112 6.27 -8.51 9.81
C ASN A 112 6.70 -7.64 8.63
N TRP A 113 7.90 -7.87 8.11
CA TRP A 113 8.37 -7.25 6.89
C TRP A 113 9.10 -8.28 6.02
N SER A 114 8.83 -8.27 4.72
CA SER A 114 9.46 -9.14 3.74
C SER A 114 10.18 -8.35 2.65
N GLU A 115 11.07 -9.00 1.90
CA GLU A 115 11.90 -8.32 0.89
C GLU A 115 11.09 -7.70 -0.27
N ASN A 116 9.83 -8.09 -0.43
CA ASN A 116 8.91 -7.46 -1.40
C ASN A 116 8.38 -6.08 -0.91
N GLY A 117 8.73 -5.68 0.31
CA GLY A 117 8.37 -4.42 0.93
C GLY A 117 7.03 -4.41 1.66
N LYS A 118 6.35 -5.55 1.81
CA LYS A 118 5.19 -5.70 2.70
C LYS A 118 5.66 -5.89 4.14
#